data_AF-V7C764-F1
#
_entry.id   AF-V7C764-F1
#
_cell.length_a   1.000
_cell.length_b   1.000
_cell.length_c   1.000
_cell.angle_alpha   90.00
_cell.angle_beta   90.00
_cell.angle_gamma   90.00
#
_symmetry.space_group_name_H-M   'P 1'
#
loop_
_entity.id
_entity.type
_entity.pdbx_description
1 polymer ?
#
loop_
_entity_poly.entity_id
_entity_poly.type
_entity_poly.pdbx_seq_one_letter_code
_entity_poly.pdbx_strand_id
1 'polypeptide(L)'
;MATPLTGLQHMDGGGGVAVLANPVSKVDSSANGGGGFGRSLSESPILIFSFFHKAIRNELDALHRLAMAFATGNCSDIQPLFQRYQFLRSMYKHHSNAEDEVIFPALDIRVKNVAQTYSLEHQGESEIFEHLFELLNSSIHNVESFPKELASCTGALQTSVSQHMAKEEEQVFPLLLEKFSLEEQASLVWQFLCSIPVNMMTKFLPWLSTSISPDESQDLRKCLSKIVPEEKLLQKVIFTWMEGRSRANNTVENCVDHSQVRCSRNPSTHQNGKIKCVCEPTATGKRKYSTCIIDVSDTMTTHPIDEILFWHNAIKKELNEIAAQTRKIQLSGDFTNLSAFNERLQFIAEVCIFHSIAEDKVIFPAVDGKFSFSKEHAEEESQFNEFRSLIESIQSEGATSSSETEFYSTLCSHADHILETIQRHFHNEEVQVLPLARKHFSFKRQRELLYQSLCMMPLKLIERVLPWLTSSLTEDEAQMFLKNMQLA
;
A
#
# COMPACT_ATOMS: atom_id res chain seq x y z
N MET A 1 -35.62 46.77 -28.52
CA MET A 1 -36.96 46.43 -29.06
C MET A 1 -37.35 45.06 -28.54
N ALA A 2 -38.63 44.90 -28.29
CA ALA A 2 -39.26 43.94 -27.38
C ALA A 2 -39.16 42.45 -27.77
N THR A 3 -39.30 41.61 -26.74
CA THR A 3 -39.70 40.19 -26.71
C THR A 3 -41.00 39.93 -27.50
N PRO A 4 -41.34 38.68 -27.92
CA PRO A 4 -42.03 37.77 -26.98
C PRO A 4 -41.86 36.24 -27.16
N LEU A 5 -42.40 35.57 -26.14
CA LEU A 5 -42.63 34.14 -25.89
C LEU A 5 -43.60 33.42 -26.87
N THR A 6 -43.65 32.08 -26.68
CA THR A 6 -44.72 31.05 -26.88
C THR A 6 -44.43 30.07 -28.03
N GLY A 7 -44.68 28.75 -27.94
CA GLY A 7 -45.30 27.90 -26.92
C GLY A 7 -45.24 26.41 -27.30
N LEU A 8 -45.65 25.57 -26.35
CA LEU A 8 -45.72 24.09 -26.30
C LEU A 8 -46.21 23.34 -27.56
N GLN A 9 -45.69 22.13 -27.79
CA GLN A 9 -46.50 20.89 -27.90
C GLN A 9 -45.66 19.60 -27.83
N HIS A 10 -46.22 18.63 -27.11
CA HIS A 10 -45.77 17.27 -26.79
C HIS A 10 -46.10 16.32 -27.94
N MET A 11 -45.22 15.37 -28.31
CA MET A 11 -45.59 14.11 -28.98
C MET A 11 -44.50 13.05 -28.77
N ASP A 12 -44.93 11.88 -28.30
CA ASP A 12 -44.17 10.63 -28.15
C ASP A 12 -43.50 10.16 -29.45
N GLY A 13 -42.40 9.41 -29.32
CA GLY A 13 -41.88 8.60 -30.42
C GLY A 13 -40.51 7.99 -30.12
N GLY A 14 -40.48 6.70 -29.81
CA GLY A 14 -39.29 5.94 -29.44
C GLY A 14 -38.13 6.03 -30.43
N GLY A 15 -36.94 6.36 -29.91
CA GLY A 15 -35.69 6.36 -30.65
C GLY A 15 -35.06 4.97 -30.63
N GLY A 16 -35.20 4.24 -31.74
CA GLY A 16 -34.37 3.08 -32.04
C GLY A 16 -32.92 3.52 -32.29
N VAL A 17 -31.98 2.87 -31.60
CA VAL A 17 -30.54 3.08 -31.79
C VAL A 17 -30.13 2.48 -33.13
N ALA A 18 -29.76 3.35 -34.09
CA ALA A 18 -29.18 2.94 -35.36
C ALA A 18 -27.71 2.55 -35.14
N VAL A 19 -27.42 1.26 -35.31
CA VAL A 19 -26.07 0.69 -35.39
C VAL A 19 -25.50 0.99 -36.78
N LEU A 20 -24.49 1.84 -36.86
CA LEU A 20 -23.70 2.03 -38.09
C LEU A 20 -22.55 1.02 -38.12
N ALA A 21 -22.75 -0.05 -38.89
CA ALA A 21 -21.68 -0.95 -39.31
C ALA A 21 -20.91 -0.30 -40.47
N ASN A 22 -19.58 -0.20 -40.33
CA ASN A 22 -18.68 0.14 -41.43
C ASN A 22 -17.90 -1.10 -41.89
N PRO A 23 -17.53 -1.17 -43.19
CA PRO A 23 -17.18 -2.41 -43.85
C PRO A 23 -15.73 -2.84 -43.60
N VAL A 24 -15.56 -4.16 -43.48
CA VAL A 24 -14.27 -4.86 -43.39
C VAL A 24 -13.56 -4.82 -44.74
N SER A 25 -12.41 -4.15 -44.81
CA SER A 25 -11.43 -4.36 -45.88
C SER A 25 -10.40 -5.40 -45.44
N LYS A 26 -10.28 -6.48 -46.22
CA LYS A 26 -9.16 -7.43 -46.13
C LYS A 26 -7.88 -6.71 -46.57
N VAL A 27 -6.84 -6.76 -45.74
CA VAL A 27 -5.47 -6.42 -46.13
C VAL A 27 -4.54 -7.52 -45.66
N ASP A 28 -3.72 -7.99 -46.59
CA ASP A 28 -2.81 -9.12 -46.49
C ASP A 28 -1.72 -8.93 -45.43
N SER A 29 -1.31 -10.06 -44.87
CA SER A 29 -0.24 -10.20 -43.90
C SER A 29 1.12 -9.85 -44.52
N SER A 30 1.72 -8.73 -44.10
CA SER A 30 3.15 -8.53 -43.84
C SER A 30 3.51 -7.04 -43.88
N ALA A 31 3.62 -6.42 -42.70
CA ALA A 31 4.43 -5.21 -42.53
C ALA A 31 4.72 -4.98 -41.05
N ASN A 32 6.01 -5.07 -40.70
CA ASN A 32 6.56 -4.34 -39.56
C ASN A 32 6.22 -2.85 -39.72
N GLY A 33 5.48 -2.28 -38.76
CA GLY A 33 5.30 -0.84 -38.59
C GLY A 33 4.91 -0.59 -37.14
N GLY A 34 5.76 -0.09 -36.25
CA GLY A 34 6.72 0.98 -36.48
C GLY A 34 6.04 2.35 -36.54
N GLY A 35 4.93 2.54 -35.81
CA GLY A 35 4.33 3.85 -35.53
C GLY A 35 4.77 4.34 -34.15
N GLY A 36 6.08 4.50 -33.93
CA GLY A 36 6.62 5.00 -32.67
C GLY A 36 7.11 6.43 -32.86
N PHE A 37 6.66 7.34 -32.00
CA PHE A 37 7.34 8.62 -31.80
C PHE A 37 8.84 8.36 -31.63
N GLY A 38 9.67 9.02 -32.44
CA GLY A 38 11.09 8.74 -32.61
C GLY A 38 12.00 9.14 -31.44
N ARG A 39 11.60 8.88 -30.20
CA ARG A 39 12.48 8.90 -29.02
C ARG A 39 12.60 7.49 -28.49
N SER A 40 13.83 7.01 -28.30
CA SER A 40 14.09 5.73 -27.64
C SER A 40 13.54 5.76 -26.20
N LEU A 41 13.09 4.62 -25.67
CA LEU A 41 12.82 4.40 -24.24
C LEU A 41 13.96 4.91 -23.33
N SER A 42 15.20 4.97 -23.86
CA SER A 42 16.38 5.48 -23.15
C SER A 42 16.50 7.01 -23.12
N GLU A 43 15.66 7.77 -23.84
CA GLU A 43 15.77 9.23 -23.99
C GLU A 43 14.80 10.03 -23.12
N SER A 44 13.71 9.42 -22.66
CA SER A 44 12.70 10.09 -21.84
C SER A 44 12.35 9.23 -20.62
N PRO A 45 12.56 9.74 -19.38
CA PRO A 45 12.28 8.99 -18.16
C PRO A 45 10.84 8.48 -18.08
N ILE A 46 9.86 9.25 -18.58
CA ILE A 46 8.44 8.91 -18.43
C ILE A 46 8.05 7.63 -19.19
N LEU A 47 8.78 7.28 -20.25
CA LEU A 47 8.47 6.09 -21.05
C LEU A 47 8.75 4.78 -20.30
N ILE A 48 9.39 4.85 -19.13
CA ILE A 48 9.56 3.71 -18.23
C ILE A 48 8.23 3.04 -17.87
N PHE A 49 7.12 3.78 -17.82
CA PHE A 49 5.78 3.25 -17.52
C PHE A 49 5.32 2.22 -18.56
N SER A 50 5.83 2.27 -19.79
CA SER A 50 5.59 1.22 -20.79
C SER A 50 6.02 -0.17 -20.29
N PHE A 51 7.09 -0.25 -19.48
CA PHE A 51 7.52 -1.51 -18.86
C PHE A 51 6.55 -1.97 -17.77
N PHE A 52 5.98 -1.04 -16.99
CA PHE A 52 4.96 -1.33 -15.99
C PHE A 52 3.71 -1.89 -16.67
N HIS A 53 3.22 -1.20 -17.71
CA HIS A 53 2.05 -1.63 -18.44
C HIS A 53 2.26 -2.99 -19.10
N LYS A 54 3.44 -3.22 -19.69
CA LYS A 54 3.80 -4.53 -20.25
C LYS A 54 3.77 -5.64 -19.20
N ALA A 55 4.33 -5.40 -18.01
CA ALA A 55 4.33 -6.38 -16.92
C ALA A 55 2.90 -6.70 -16.43
N ILE A 56 2.06 -5.67 -16.27
CA ILE A 56 0.65 -5.81 -15.86
C ILE A 56 -0.13 -6.61 -16.92
N ARG A 57 0.01 -6.28 -18.22
CA ARG A 57 -0.64 -7.02 -19.32
C ARG A 57 -0.22 -8.48 -19.35
N ASN A 58 1.07 -8.77 -19.12
CA ASN A 58 1.58 -10.15 -19.06
C ASN A 58 0.95 -10.94 -17.89
N GLU A 59 0.79 -10.31 -16.73
CA GLU A 59 0.18 -10.95 -15.56
C GLU A 59 -1.34 -11.13 -15.73
N LEU A 60 -2.04 -10.18 -16.35
CA LEU A 60 -3.45 -10.31 -16.75
C LEU A 60 -3.66 -11.48 -17.73
N ASP A 61 -2.80 -11.60 -18.73
CA ASP A 61 -2.83 -12.70 -19.70
C ASP A 61 -2.58 -14.06 -19.02
N ALA A 62 -1.62 -14.13 -18.09
CA ALA A 62 -1.40 -15.32 -17.29
C ALA A 62 -2.61 -15.69 -16.43
N LEU A 63 -3.23 -14.72 -15.75
CA LEU A 63 -4.42 -14.91 -14.92
C LEU A 63 -5.60 -15.41 -15.76
N HIS A 64 -5.88 -14.76 -16.89
CA HIS A 64 -6.99 -15.14 -17.76
C HIS A 64 -6.79 -16.52 -18.39
N ARG A 65 -5.56 -16.87 -18.81
CA ARG A 65 -5.26 -18.24 -19.30
C ARG A 65 -5.54 -19.31 -18.26
N LEU A 66 -5.21 -19.08 -16.99
CA LEU A 66 -5.54 -20.02 -15.92
C LEU A 66 -7.05 -20.15 -15.71
N ALA A 67 -7.78 -19.04 -15.75
CA ALA A 67 -9.23 -19.04 -15.63
C ALA A 67 -9.89 -19.82 -16.79
N MET A 68 -9.40 -19.63 -18.02
CA MET A 68 -9.86 -20.38 -19.20
C MET A 68 -9.52 -21.86 -19.10
N ALA A 69 -8.32 -22.21 -18.64
CA ALA A 69 -7.92 -23.60 -18.41
C ALA A 69 -8.82 -24.28 -17.36
N PHE A 70 -9.15 -23.56 -16.29
CA PHE A 70 -10.09 -24.02 -15.26
C PHE A 70 -11.51 -24.20 -15.83
N ALA A 71 -12.01 -23.21 -16.59
CA ALA A 71 -13.33 -23.25 -17.22
C ALA A 71 -13.52 -24.37 -18.25
N THR A 72 -12.44 -24.77 -18.92
CA THR A 72 -12.44 -25.83 -19.93
C THR A 72 -12.14 -27.22 -19.37
N GLY A 73 -11.95 -27.33 -18.05
CA GLY A 73 -11.60 -28.60 -17.39
C GLY A 73 -10.15 -29.06 -17.62
N ASN A 74 -9.31 -28.21 -18.20
CA ASN A 74 -7.88 -28.48 -18.42
C ASN A 74 -7.04 -28.28 -17.15
N CYS A 75 -7.59 -27.59 -16.14
CA CYS A 75 -7.01 -27.47 -14.81
C CYS A 75 -8.12 -27.64 -13.75
N SER A 76 -7.83 -28.38 -12.68
CA SER A 76 -8.75 -28.57 -11.56
C SER A 76 -8.35 -27.79 -10.31
N ASP A 77 -7.11 -27.32 -10.24
CA ASP A 77 -6.62 -26.51 -9.12
C ASP A 77 -6.81 -25.03 -9.41
N ILE A 78 -7.54 -24.35 -8.52
CA ILE A 78 -7.80 -22.91 -8.57
C ILE A 78 -6.76 -22.10 -7.77
N GLN A 79 -5.94 -22.75 -6.93
CA GLN A 79 -4.98 -22.06 -6.07
C GLN A 79 -3.97 -21.19 -6.84
N PRO A 80 -3.40 -21.63 -7.99
CA PRO A 80 -2.50 -20.78 -8.78
C PRO A 80 -3.18 -19.51 -9.30
N LEU A 81 -4.47 -19.60 -9.65
CA LEU A 81 -5.26 -18.46 -10.10
C LEU A 81 -5.50 -17.49 -8.94
N PHE A 82 -5.88 -18.00 -7.77
CA PHE A 82 -6.09 -17.18 -6.56
C PHE A 82 -4.81 -16.43 -6.16
N GLN A 83 -3.65 -17.09 -6.17
CA GLN A 83 -2.36 -16.48 -5.85
C GLN A 83 -1.99 -15.37 -6.84
N ARG A 84 -2.17 -15.62 -8.16
CA ARG A 84 -1.91 -14.61 -9.18
C ARG A 84 -2.86 -13.43 -9.10
N TYR A 85 -4.14 -13.69 -8.84
CA TYR A 85 -5.13 -12.64 -8.61
C TYR A 85 -4.73 -11.73 -7.44
N GLN A 86 -4.39 -12.32 -6.27
CA GLN A 86 -3.97 -11.55 -5.10
C GLN A 86 -2.73 -10.70 -5.39
N PHE A 87 -1.76 -11.30 -6.08
CA PHE A 87 -0.54 -10.61 -6.48
C PHE A 87 -0.83 -9.44 -7.44
N LEU A 88 -1.58 -9.71 -8.52
CA LEU A 88 -1.93 -8.71 -9.52
C LEU A 88 -2.75 -7.57 -8.93
N ARG A 89 -3.79 -7.87 -8.15
CA ARG A 89 -4.60 -6.85 -7.46
C ARG A 89 -3.73 -5.95 -6.59
N SER A 90 -2.77 -6.54 -5.87
CA SER A 90 -1.84 -5.76 -5.04
C SER A 90 -0.93 -4.87 -5.89
N MET A 91 -0.33 -5.38 -6.97
CA MET A 91 0.57 -4.59 -7.83
C MET A 91 -0.18 -3.50 -8.59
N TYR A 92 -1.34 -3.83 -9.16
CA TYR A 92 -2.16 -2.89 -9.90
C TYR A 92 -2.64 -1.75 -9.01
N LYS A 93 -3.17 -2.06 -7.82
CA LYS A 93 -3.62 -1.03 -6.86
C LYS A 93 -2.51 -0.05 -6.50
N HIS A 94 -1.26 -0.51 -6.32
CA HIS A 94 -0.16 0.41 -6.02
C HIS A 94 0.28 1.25 -7.23
N HIS A 95 0.16 0.71 -8.44
CA HIS A 95 0.43 1.44 -9.67
C HIS A 95 -0.61 2.54 -9.90
N SER A 96 -1.90 2.18 -9.92
CA SER A 96 -3.00 3.12 -10.14
C SER A 96 -3.06 4.21 -9.07
N ASN A 97 -2.85 3.84 -7.80
CA ASN A 97 -2.80 4.83 -6.71
C ASN A 97 -1.63 5.81 -6.88
N ALA A 98 -0.46 5.34 -7.33
CA ALA A 98 0.70 6.21 -7.52
C ALA A 98 0.52 7.13 -8.75
N GLU A 99 -0.22 6.72 -9.77
CA GLU A 99 -0.67 7.57 -10.87
C GLU A 99 -1.64 8.65 -10.42
N ASP A 100 -2.69 8.25 -9.69
CA ASP A 100 -3.70 9.15 -9.14
C ASP A 100 -3.12 10.18 -8.19
N GLU A 101 -2.04 9.83 -7.48
CA GLU A 101 -1.40 10.71 -6.52
C GLU A 101 -0.32 11.61 -7.13
N VAL A 102 0.42 11.13 -8.13
CA VAL A 102 1.61 11.83 -8.64
C VAL A 102 1.44 12.26 -10.09
N ILE A 103 1.11 11.32 -10.97
CA ILE A 103 1.22 11.53 -12.42
C ILE A 103 0.07 12.40 -12.93
N PHE A 104 -1.17 12.01 -12.65
CA PHE A 104 -2.30 12.76 -13.17
C PHE A 104 -2.46 14.13 -12.52
N PRO A 105 -2.30 14.32 -11.19
CA PRO A 105 -2.35 15.65 -10.60
C PRO A 105 -1.30 16.60 -11.17
N ALA A 106 -0.06 16.12 -11.38
CA ALA A 106 0.99 16.91 -11.99
C ALA A 106 0.61 17.35 -13.41
N LEU A 107 0.04 16.44 -14.20
CA LEU A 107 -0.42 16.74 -15.55
C LEU A 107 -1.65 17.66 -15.55
N ASP A 108 -2.57 17.50 -14.61
CA ASP A 108 -3.83 18.26 -14.51
C ASP A 108 -3.60 19.78 -14.34
N ILE A 109 -2.52 20.14 -13.63
CA ILE A 109 -2.04 21.52 -13.51
C ILE A 109 -1.78 22.17 -14.89
N ARG A 110 -1.37 21.37 -15.88
CA ARG A 110 -1.01 21.82 -17.24
C ARG A 110 -2.11 21.51 -18.28
N VAL A 111 -2.92 20.48 -18.04
CA VAL A 111 -3.96 20.00 -18.95
C VAL A 111 -5.21 19.65 -18.13
N LYS A 112 -6.24 20.49 -18.20
CA LYS A 112 -7.43 20.37 -17.35
C LYS A 112 -8.17 19.05 -17.53
N ASN A 113 -8.72 18.54 -16.43
CA ASN A 113 -9.65 17.40 -16.36
C ASN A 113 -9.01 16.05 -16.71
N VAL A 114 -7.69 15.91 -16.58
CA VAL A 114 -7.00 14.63 -16.73
C VAL A 114 -7.18 13.81 -15.46
N ALA A 115 -6.86 14.36 -14.28
CA ALA A 115 -6.84 13.59 -13.03
C ALA A 115 -8.19 12.93 -12.71
N GLN A 116 -9.27 13.71 -12.73
CA GLN A 116 -10.61 13.17 -12.45
C GLN A 116 -11.03 12.08 -13.45
N THR A 117 -10.66 12.22 -14.73
CA THR A 117 -11.09 11.28 -15.77
C THR A 117 -10.45 9.90 -15.56
N TYR A 118 -9.14 9.86 -15.35
CA TYR A 118 -8.43 8.58 -15.20
C TYR A 118 -8.66 7.95 -13.82
N SER A 119 -8.78 8.74 -12.74
CA SER A 119 -9.10 8.19 -11.42
C SER A 119 -10.49 7.54 -11.36
N LEU A 120 -11.47 8.06 -12.12
CA LEU A 120 -12.78 7.40 -12.27
C LEU A 120 -12.68 6.05 -13.01
N GLU A 121 -11.76 5.93 -13.98
CA GLU A 121 -11.51 4.64 -14.64
C GLU A 121 -10.87 3.64 -13.69
N HIS A 122 -9.87 4.07 -12.91
CA HIS A 122 -9.27 3.26 -11.84
C HIS A 122 -10.30 2.77 -10.81
N GLN A 123 -11.29 3.62 -10.48
CA GLN A 123 -12.40 3.21 -9.61
C GLN A 123 -13.25 2.10 -10.26
N GLY A 124 -13.63 2.26 -11.53
CA GLY A 124 -14.39 1.23 -12.26
C GLY A 124 -13.65 -0.09 -12.38
N GLU A 125 -12.33 -0.06 -12.57
CA GLU A 125 -11.50 -1.27 -12.61
C GLU A 125 -11.36 -1.93 -11.24
N SER A 126 -11.29 -1.12 -10.18
CA SER A 126 -11.31 -1.60 -8.80
C SER A 126 -12.59 -2.40 -8.51
N GLU A 127 -13.75 -1.96 -9.00
CA GLU A 127 -15.01 -2.70 -8.88
C GLU A 127 -14.94 -4.08 -9.58
N ILE A 128 -14.27 -4.18 -10.74
CA ILE A 128 -14.06 -5.46 -11.42
C ILE A 128 -13.14 -6.37 -10.59
N PHE A 129 -12.08 -5.83 -10.00
CA PHE A 129 -11.21 -6.57 -9.08
C PHE A 129 -11.98 -7.09 -7.86
N GLU A 130 -12.89 -6.30 -7.27
CA GLU A 130 -13.73 -6.73 -6.16
C GLU A 130 -14.73 -7.81 -6.60
N HIS A 131 -15.37 -7.65 -7.75
CA HIS A 131 -16.27 -8.69 -8.26
C HIS A 131 -15.54 -10.03 -8.47
N LEU A 132 -14.31 -9.98 -9.00
CA LEU A 132 -13.47 -11.18 -9.14
C LEU A 132 -13.11 -11.78 -7.77
N PHE A 133 -12.88 -10.96 -6.74
CA PHE A 133 -12.67 -11.42 -5.37
C PHE A 133 -13.88 -12.21 -4.84
N GLU A 134 -15.06 -11.63 -5.00
CA GLU A 134 -16.32 -12.22 -4.56
C GLU A 134 -16.57 -13.56 -5.24
N LEU A 135 -16.34 -13.65 -6.56
CA LEU A 135 -16.41 -14.90 -7.30
C LEU A 135 -15.45 -15.95 -6.71
N LEU A 136 -14.18 -15.58 -6.50
CA LEU A 136 -13.19 -16.51 -5.96
C LEU A 136 -13.55 -17.04 -4.55
N ASN A 137 -14.14 -16.19 -3.71
CA ASN A 137 -14.55 -16.58 -2.35
C ASN A 137 -15.91 -17.29 -2.31
N SER A 138 -16.79 -17.09 -3.29
CA SER A 138 -18.14 -17.66 -3.33
C SER A 138 -18.22 -19.05 -3.98
N SER A 139 -17.07 -19.66 -4.29
CA SER A 139 -16.88 -20.97 -4.95
C SER A 139 -17.62 -22.18 -4.32
N ILE A 140 -18.37 -21.98 -3.24
CA ILE A 140 -19.08 -23.00 -2.46
C ILE A 140 -20.51 -23.28 -2.99
N HIS A 141 -21.13 -22.40 -3.78
CA HIS A 141 -22.58 -22.48 -4.04
C HIS A 141 -23.05 -22.80 -5.48
N ASN A 142 -22.21 -22.71 -6.52
CA ASN A 142 -22.63 -23.00 -7.89
C ASN A 142 -21.51 -23.58 -8.78
N VAL A 143 -21.33 -24.90 -8.72
CA VAL A 143 -20.16 -25.61 -9.30
C VAL A 143 -20.14 -25.59 -10.84
N GLU A 144 -21.29 -25.50 -11.51
CA GLU A 144 -21.35 -25.59 -12.98
C GLU A 144 -21.14 -24.26 -13.71
N SER A 145 -21.65 -23.15 -13.17
CA SER A 145 -21.50 -21.82 -13.81
C SER A 145 -20.24 -21.07 -13.35
N PHE A 146 -19.77 -21.34 -12.13
CA PHE A 146 -18.63 -20.67 -11.53
C PHE A 146 -17.38 -20.62 -12.43
N PRO A 147 -16.92 -21.73 -13.04
CA PRO A 147 -15.71 -21.67 -13.88
C PRO A 147 -15.87 -20.74 -15.10
N LYS A 148 -17.08 -20.70 -15.71
CA LYS A 148 -17.37 -19.83 -16.86
C LYS A 148 -17.49 -18.37 -16.46
N GLU A 149 -18.14 -18.10 -15.33
CA GLU A 149 -18.23 -16.75 -14.76
C GLU A 149 -16.84 -16.20 -14.41
N LEU A 150 -15.99 -17.03 -13.81
CA LEU A 150 -14.60 -16.68 -13.49
C LEU A 150 -13.79 -16.34 -14.75
N ALA A 151 -13.89 -17.17 -15.81
CA ALA A 151 -13.25 -16.90 -17.08
C ALA A 151 -13.78 -15.62 -17.75
N SER A 152 -15.09 -15.38 -17.69
CA SER A 152 -15.72 -14.16 -18.20
C SER A 152 -15.24 -12.92 -17.44
N CYS A 153 -15.20 -12.98 -16.11
CA CYS A 153 -14.79 -11.86 -15.25
C CYS A 153 -13.31 -11.53 -15.44
N THR A 154 -12.42 -12.53 -15.49
CA THR A 154 -10.99 -12.30 -15.79
C THR A 154 -10.77 -11.74 -17.19
N GLY A 155 -11.57 -12.14 -18.18
CA GLY A 155 -11.53 -11.57 -19.53
C GLY A 155 -12.00 -10.12 -19.60
N ALA A 156 -13.05 -9.77 -18.84
CA ALA A 156 -13.51 -8.40 -18.68
C ALA A 156 -12.44 -7.52 -18.01
N LEU A 157 -11.81 -8.02 -16.94
CA LEU A 157 -10.71 -7.34 -16.26
C LEU A 157 -9.52 -7.11 -17.20
N GLN A 158 -9.10 -8.16 -17.92
CA GLN A 158 -8.00 -8.06 -18.90
C GLN A 158 -8.30 -7.00 -19.97
N THR A 159 -9.53 -6.99 -20.49
CA THR A 159 -9.94 -6.04 -21.53
C THR A 159 -9.94 -4.61 -21.01
N SER A 160 -10.58 -4.38 -19.85
CA SER A 160 -10.70 -3.05 -19.24
C SER A 160 -9.32 -2.44 -18.98
N VAL A 161 -8.49 -3.15 -18.20
CA VAL A 161 -7.17 -2.64 -17.78
C VAL A 161 -6.23 -2.48 -18.99
N SER A 162 -6.28 -3.38 -19.97
CA SER A 162 -5.46 -3.24 -21.18
C SER A 162 -5.87 -2.04 -22.04
N GLN A 163 -7.17 -1.75 -22.13
CA GLN A 163 -7.69 -0.58 -22.85
C GLN A 163 -7.34 0.72 -22.14
N HIS A 164 -7.47 0.75 -20.82
CA HIS A 164 -7.05 1.88 -19.99
C HIS A 164 -5.58 2.23 -20.21
N MET A 165 -4.67 1.27 -20.02
CA MET A 165 -3.23 1.51 -20.25
C MET A 165 -2.90 1.90 -21.70
N ALA A 166 -3.64 1.38 -22.68
CA ALA A 166 -3.46 1.79 -24.08
C ALA A 166 -3.90 3.26 -24.29
N LYS A 167 -4.97 3.68 -23.63
CA LYS A 167 -5.44 5.07 -23.63
C LYS A 167 -4.41 6.01 -23.00
N GLU A 168 -3.80 5.62 -21.88
CA GLU A 168 -2.71 6.38 -21.26
C GLU A 168 -1.50 6.50 -22.19
N GLU A 169 -1.08 5.41 -22.81
CA GLU A 169 0.02 5.39 -23.77
C GLU A 169 -0.25 6.30 -24.98
N GLU A 170 -1.50 6.37 -25.45
CA GLU A 170 -1.90 7.19 -26.60
C GLU A 170 -2.16 8.66 -26.23
N GLN A 171 -2.62 8.95 -25.02
CA GLN A 171 -3.11 10.28 -24.64
C GLN A 171 -2.27 10.95 -23.55
N VAL A 172 -1.90 10.22 -22.50
CA VAL A 172 -1.19 10.76 -21.33
C VAL A 172 0.31 10.88 -21.63
N PHE A 173 0.94 9.84 -22.19
CA PHE A 173 2.39 9.84 -22.42
C PHE A 173 2.82 10.97 -23.38
N PRO A 174 2.13 11.24 -24.52
CA PRO A 174 2.49 12.36 -25.37
C PRO A 174 2.40 13.72 -24.66
N LEU A 175 1.41 13.91 -23.79
CA LEU A 175 1.27 15.13 -23.00
C LEU A 175 2.41 15.26 -21.99
N LEU A 176 2.81 14.18 -21.32
CA LEU A 176 3.96 14.19 -20.41
C LEU A 176 5.27 14.51 -21.16
N LEU A 177 5.44 13.95 -22.36
CA LEU A 177 6.58 14.23 -23.24
C LEU A 177 6.63 15.69 -23.71
N GLU A 178 5.48 16.28 -24.01
CA GLU A 178 5.34 17.64 -24.53
C GLU A 178 5.47 18.68 -23.41
N LYS A 179 4.80 18.44 -22.28
CA LYS A 179 4.61 19.45 -21.24
C LYS A 179 5.69 19.46 -20.18
N PHE A 180 6.48 18.40 -20.01
CA PHE A 180 7.49 18.28 -18.95
C PHE A 180 8.89 18.13 -19.51
N SER A 181 9.85 18.81 -18.88
CA SER A 181 11.27 18.64 -19.17
C SER A 181 11.75 17.23 -18.76
N LEU A 182 12.92 16.80 -19.24
CA LEU A 182 13.47 15.50 -18.85
C LEU A 182 13.75 15.39 -17.34
N GLU A 183 14.13 16.49 -16.69
CA GLU A 183 14.36 16.55 -15.25
C GLU A 183 13.04 16.44 -14.48
N GLU A 184 12.01 17.16 -14.93
CA GLU A 184 10.68 17.04 -14.33
C GLU A 184 10.09 15.63 -14.51
N GLN A 185 10.27 15.02 -15.69
CA GLN A 185 9.86 13.64 -15.93
C GLN A 185 10.59 12.66 -14.99
N ALA A 186 11.90 12.81 -14.81
CA ALA A 186 12.65 11.99 -13.87
C ALA A 186 12.14 12.17 -12.44
N SER A 187 11.88 13.42 -12.03
CA SER A 187 11.31 13.73 -10.71
C SER A 187 9.93 13.09 -10.52
N LEU A 188 9.04 13.15 -11.51
CA LEU A 188 7.73 12.50 -11.45
C LEU A 188 7.83 10.99 -11.32
N VAL A 189 8.70 10.34 -12.09
CA VAL A 189 8.93 8.89 -11.95
C VAL A 189 9.49 8.56 -10.56
N TRP A 190 10.43 9.35 -10.05
CA TRP A 190 10.98 9.12 -8.71
C TRP A 190 9.91 9.28 -7.62
N GLN A 191 9.07 10.32 -7.72
CA GLN A 191 7.94 10.54 -6.82
C GLN A 191 6.93 9.38 -6.90
N PHE A 192 6.59 8.90 -8.09
CA PHE A 192 5.74 7.72 -8.30
C PHE A 192 6.29 6.50 -7.55
N LEU A 193 7.58 6.21 -7.71
CA LEU A 193 8.22 5.08 -7.00
C LEU A 193 8.22 5.29 -5.48
N CYS A 194 8.39 6.54 -5.03
CA CYS A 194 8.38 6.88 -3.62
C CYS A 194 7.00 6.83 -2.96
N SER A 195 5.92 6.85 -3.76
CA SER A 195 4.54 6.67 -3.29
C SER A 195 4.19 5.22 -2.96
N ILE A 196 5.01 4.26 -3.40
CA ILE A 196 4.79 2.84 -3.14
C ILE A 196 5.45 2.45 -1.79
N PRO A 197 4.74 1.72 -0.90
CA PRO A 197 5.31 1.19 0.34
C PRO A 197 6.63 0.43 0.15
N VAL A 198 7.59 0.61 1.05
CA VAL A 198 8.92 -0.01 0.93
C VAL A 198 8.84 -1.53 0.84
N ASN A 199 8.03 -2.16 1.69
CA ASN A 199 7.82 -3.60 1.67
C ASN A 199 7.29 -4.10 0.31
N MET A 200 6.49 -3.28 -0.38
CA MET A 200 5.95 -3.58 -1.70
C MET A 200 6.99 -3.34 -2.78
N MET A 201 7.81 -2.29 -2.68
CA MET A 201 8.92 -2.05 -3.61
C MET A 201 9.90 -3.23 -3.69
N THR A 202 10.13 -3.94 -2.58
CA THR A 202 10.96 -5.16 -2.55
C THR A 202 10.40 -6.33 -3.37
N LYS A 203 9.12 -6.29 -3.71
CA LYS A 203 8.43 -7.27 -4.58
C LYS A 203 8.21 -6.70 -6.00
N PHE A 204 7.83 -5.42 -6.07
CA PHE A 204 7.45 -4.71 -7.28
C PHE A 204 8.60 -4.65 -8.29
N LEU A 205 9.77 -4.16 -7.86
CA LEU A 205 10.94 -4.00 -8.73
C LEU A 205 11.49 -5.31 -9.30
N PRO A 206 11.71 -6.37 -8.49
CA PRO A 206 12.14 -7.65 -9.07
C PRO A 206 11.08 -8.26 -9.99
N TRP A 207 9.80 -8.18 -9.64
CA TRP A 207 8.73 -8.64 -10.54
C TRP A 207 8.75 -7.90 -11.88
N LEU A 208 8.83 -6.57 -11.87
CA LEU A 208 8.91 -5.74 -13.07
C LEU A 208 10.10 -6.14 -13.95
N SER A 209 11.29 -6.28 -13.34
CA SER A 209 12.52 -6.69 -14.03
C SER A 209 12.41 -8.07 -14.69
N THR A 210 11.74 -9.03 -14.03
CA THR A 210 11.55 -10.39 -14.59
C THR A 210 10.39 -10.52 -15.58
N SER A 211 9.51 -9.53 -15.64
CA SER A 211 8.31 -9.54 -16.50
C SER A 211 8.55 -8.97 -17.90
N ILE A 212 9.75 -8.45 -18.15
CA ILE A 212 10.20 -7.89 -19.43
C ILE A 212 11.42 -8.66 -19.94
N SER A 213 11.81 -8.42 -21.20
CA SER A 213 12.97 -9.12 -21.78
C SER A 213 14.29 -8.69 -21.10
N PRO A 214 15.37 -9.49 -21.17
CA PRO A 214 16.66 -9.13 -20.58
C PRO A 214 17.21 -7.78 -21.06
N ASP A 215 17.06 -7.48 -22.35
CA ASP A 215 17.50 -6.20 -22.95
C ASP A 215 16.68 -5.03 -22.40
N GLU A 216 15.34 -5.18 -22.34
CA GLU A 216 14.45 -4.19 -21.72
C GLU A 216 14.75 -4.01 -20.23
N SER A 217 15.11 -5.07 -19.51
CA SER A 217 15.51 -4.98 -18.11
C SER A 217 16.84 -4.24 -17.93
N GLN A 218 17.75 -4.32 -18.90
CA GLN A 218 18.98 -3.52 -18.90
C GLN A 218 18.67 -2.04 -19.16
N ASP A 219 17.76 -1.76 -20.08
CA ASP A 219 17.27 -0.40 -20.36
C ASP A 219 16.55 0.20 -19.14
N LEU A 220 15.69 -0.58 -18.48
CA LEU A 220 15.03 -0.21 -17.23
C LEU A 220 16.06 0.19 -16.16
N ARG A 221 17.08 -0.67 -15.95
CA ARG A 221 18.16 -0.38 -14.99
C ARG A 221 18.91 0.91 -15.33
N LYS A 222 19.25 1.09 -16.60
CA LYS A 222 19.94 2.30 -17.09
C LYS A 222 19.08 3.55 -16.90
N CYS A 223 17.78 3.46 -17.15
CA CYS A 223 16.85 4.56 -16.93
C CYS A 223 16.77 4.91 -15.44
N LEU A 224 16.55 3.91 -14.58
CA LEU A 224 16.49 4.09 -13.13
C LEU A 224 17.79 4.68 -12.54
N SER A 225 18.96 4.38 -13.11
CA SER A 225 20.23 4.98 -12.64
C SER A 225 20.31 6.49 -12.82
N LYS A 226 19.47 7.06 -13.69
CA LYS A 226 19.35 8.50 -13.94
C LYS A 226 18.19 9.13 -13.19
N ILE A 227 17.19 8.33 -12.79
CA ILE A 227 15.98 8.78 -12.09
C ILE A 227 16.20 8.78 -10.58
N VAL A 228 16.79 7.70 -10.07
CA VAL A 228 17.07 7.55 -8.63
C VAL A 228 18.17 8.53 -8.23
N PRO A 229 18.00 9.27 -7.13
CA PRO A 229 19.02 10.19 -6.61
C PRO A 229 20.42 9.55 -6.50
N GLU A 230 21.48 10.38 -6.64
CA GLU A 230 22.88 9.93 -6.78
C GLU A 230 23.48 9.32 -5.50
N GLU A 231 22.74 9.30 -4.39
CA GLU A 231 23.15 8.70 -3.12
C GLU A 231 23.47 7.21 -3.30
N LYS A 232 24.76 6.88 -3.16
CA LYS A 232 25.29 5.53 -3.41
C LYS A 232 24.55 4.42 -2.66
N LEU A 233 24.14 4.67 -1.41
CA LEU A 233 23.42 3.68 -0.62
C LEU A 233 21.99 3.46 -1.14
N LEU A 234 21.29 4.54 -1.52
CA LEU A 234 19.95 4.46 -2.08
C LEU A 234 19.96 3.71 -3.42
N GLN A 235 20.86 4.08 -4.33
CA GLN A 235 21.01 3.36 -5.60
C GLN A 235 21.33 1.88 -5.36
N LYS A 236 22.24 1.58 -4.42
CA LYS A 236 22.56 0.20 -4.06
C LYS A 236 21.33 -0.57 -3.59
N VAL A 237 20.47 0.03 -2.74
CA VAL A 237 19.23 -0.60 -2.26
C VAL A 237 18.29 -0.90 -3.43
N ILE A 238 17.98 0.10 -4.27
CA ILE A 238 17.07 -0.05 -5.41
C ILE A 238 17.55 -1.15 -6.37
N PHE A 239 18.82 -1.14 -6.76
CA PHE A 239 19.35 -2.14 -7.69
C PHE A 239 19.50 -3.53 -7.06
N THR A 240 19.70 -3.62 -5.74
CA THR A 240 19.65 -4.90 -5.02
C THR A 240 18.24 -5.49 -5.02
N TRP A 241 17.20 -4.65 -4.86
CA TRP A 241 15.81 -5.12 -4.99
C TRP A 241 15.50 -5.61 -6.40
N MET A 242 15.91 -4.88 -7.44
CA MET A 242 15.68 -5.25 -8.84
C MET A 242 16.29 -6.61 -9.22
N GLU A 243 17.47 -6.96 -8.70
CA GLU A 243 18.12 -8.25 -8.99
C GLU A 243 17.36 -9.45 -8.41
N GLY A 244 16.40 -9.18 -7.53
CA GLY A 244 15.67 -10.18 -6.78
C GLY A 244 16.60 -10.98 -5.86
N ARG A 245 16.03 -11.85 -5.03
CA ARG A 245 16.80 -12.83 -4.24
C ARG A 245 17.39 -13.95 -5.11
N SER A 246 17.96 -13.62 -6.27
CA SER A 246 18.59 -14.56 -7.22
C SER A 246 19.88 -15.22 -6.70
N ARG A 247 20.26 -15.03 -5.42
CA ARG A 247 21.31 -15.82 -4.73
C ARG A 247 20.80 -16.77 -3.65
N ALA A 248 19.51 -16.75 -3.29
CA ALA A 248 18.96 -17.64 -2.25
C ALA A 248 18.53 -19.02 -2.79
N ASN A 249 18.41 -19.20 -4.11
CA ASN A 249 17.94 -20.45 -4.72
C ASN A 249 19.00 -21.55 -4.87
N ASN A 250 20.21 -21.38 -4.29
CA ASN A 250 21.24 -22.43 -4.25
C ASN A 250 21.48 -23.03 -2.85
N THR A 251 20.66 -22.70 -1.87
CA THR A 251 20.59 -23.43 -0.60
C THR A 251 19.13 -23.67 -0.27
N VAL A 252 18.67 -24.88 -0.60
CA VAL A 252 17.44 -25.45 -0.06
C VAL A 252 17.62 -25.55 1.45
N GLU A 253 17.12 -24.57 2.18
CA GLU A 253 16.73 -24.73 3.58
C GLU A 253 15.24 -24.39 3.67
N ASN A 254 14.49 -25.43 3.96
CA ASN A 254 13.04 -25.44 4.12
C ASN A 254 12.60 -24.46 5.20
N CYS A 255 12.08 -23.29 4.82
CA CYS A 255 11.14 -22.56 5.67
C CYS A 255 9.74 -23.14 5.45
N VAL A 256 9.52 -24.32 6.05
CA VAL A 256 8.17 -24.82 6.26
C VAL A 256 7.57 -24.01 7.40
N ASP A 257 6.44 -23.38 7.07
CA ASP A 257 5.45 -22.79 7.96
C ASP A 257 5.23 -23.64 9.21
N HIS A 258 5.77 -23.21 10.36
CA HIS A 258 5.51 -23.82 11.66
C HIS A 258 4.28 -23.17 12.30
N SER A 259 3.13 -23.33 11.66
CA SER A 259 1.81 -23.08 12.26
C SER A 259 0.98 -24.37 12.30
N GLN A 260 1.52 -25.42 12.93
CA GLN A 260 0.71 -26.59 13.29
C GLN A 260 1.24 -27.28 14.55
N VAL A 261 0.94 -26.69 15.71
CA VAL A 261 0.92 -27.45 16.97
C VAL A 261 -0.31 -28.36 16.92
N ARG A 262 -0.11 -29.58 16.40
CA ARG A 262 -1.12 -30.63 16.42
C ARG A 262 -1.16 -31.24 17.82
N CYS A 263 -2.04 -30.73 18.68
CA CYS A 263 -2.43 -31.37 19.94
C CYS A 263 -2.97 -32.77 19.65
N SER A 264 -2.14 -33.79 19.83
CA SER A 264 -2.55 -35.19 19.70
C SER A 264 -3.24 -35.63 20.99
N ARG A 265 -4.56 -35.70 20.93
CA ARG A 265 -5.43 -36.29 21.95
C ARG A 265 -5.35 -37.81 21.85
N ASN A 266 -4.60 -38.45 22.76
CA ASN A 266 -4.56 -39.92 22.82
C ASN A 266 -5.87 -40.46 23.41
N PRO A 267 -6.49 -41.49 22.80
CA PRO A 267 -7.55 -42.26 23.45
C PRO A 267 -6.94 -43.33 24.36
N SER A 268 -7.49 -43.44 25.55
CA SER A 268 -7.29 -44.51 26.52
C SER A 268 -7.66 -45.89 25.95
N THR A 269 -6.81 -46.90 26.16
CA THR A 269 -7.21 -48.30 26.33
C THR A 269 -6.17 -49.07 27.15
N HIS A 270 -6.66 -49.88 28.08
CA HIS A 270 -5.93 -50.72 29.03
C HIS A 270 -5.15 -51.86 28.36
N GLN A 271 -3.98 -52.24 28.89
CA GLN A 271 -3.76 -53.51 29.61
C GLN A 271 -2.28 -53.78 30.00
N ASN A 272 -2.12 -54.21 31.25
CA ASN A 272 -1.07 -54.99 31.94
C ASN A 272 0.28 -55.34 31.27
N GLY A 273 1.35 -55.13 32.04
CA GLY A 273 2.60 -55.89 31.95
C GLY A 273 3.72 -55.35 32.86
N LYS A 274 3.92 -56.00 34.01
CA LYS A 274 5.02 -55.77 34.99
C LYS A 274 6.41 -55.66 34.33
N ILE A 275 7.31 -54.84 34.89
CA ILE A 275 8.61 -55.24 35.50
C ILE A 275 9.39 -54.01 36.05
N LYS A 276 9.71 -54.07 37.36
CA LYS A 276 10.82 -53.49 38.17
C LYS A 276 11.76 -52.45 37.52
N CYS A 277 11.87 -51.22 38.05
CA CYS A 277 12.62 -50.77 39.24
C CYS A 277 14.16 -50.72 39.07
N VAL A 278 14.76 -49.54 39.27
CA VAL A 278 15.81 -49.22 40.28
C VAL A 278 16.39 -47.82 39.98
N CYS A 279 16.45 -46.96 41.00
CA CYS A 279 17.08 -45.64 40.97
C CYS A 279 18.55 -45.71 41.46
N GLU A 280 19.38 -44.82 40.88
CA GLU A 280 20.61 -44.20 41.44
C GLU A 280 21.94 -45.00 41.51
N PRO A 281 23.12 -44.34 41.67
CA PRO A 281 23.77 -43.38 40.74
C PRO A 281 25.31 -43.63 40.61
N THR A 282 25.97 -43.21 39.52
CA THR A 282 27.46 -43.12 39.50
C THR A 282 28.00 -41.96 38.67
N ALA A 283 28.39 -40.92 39.42
CA ALA A 283 29.58 -40.09 39.34
C ALA A 283 30.42 -39.96 38.03
N THR A 284 30.65 -38.68 37.71
CA THR A 284 31.90 -38.05 37.23
C THR A 284 32.31 -38.18 35.76
N GLY A 285 32.09 -37.08 35.03
CA GLY A 285 32.77 -36.74 33.79
C GLY A 285 32.72 -35.23 33.55
N LYS A 286 33.80 -34.53 33.93
CA LYS A 286 33.96 -33.07 33.83
C LYS A 286 33.73 -32.57 32.39
N ARG A 287 32.73 -31.71 32.17
CA ARG A 287 32.70 -30.75 31.04
C ARG A 287 32.29 -29.37 31.53
N LYS A 288 33.07 -28.39 31.06
CA LYS A 288 33.03 -26.97 31.38
C LYS A 288 31.61 -26.40 31.26
N TYR A 289 31.04 -26.00 32.38
CA TYR A 289 30.04 -24.95 32.39
C TYR A 289 30.76 -23.64 32.02
N SER A 290 30.49 -23.11 30.82
CA SER A 290 30.61 -21.66 30.63
C SER A 290 29.46 -21.05 31.40
N THR A 291 29.79 -20.55 32.58
CA THR A 291 29.01 -19.61 33.37
C THR A 291 28.50 -18.51 32.44
N CYS A 292 27.21 -18.54 32.09
CA CYS A 292 26.56 -17.36 31.57
C CYS A 292 26.49 -16.42 32.78
N ILE A 293 27.35 -15.42 32.76
CA ILE A 293 27.42 -14.37 33.76
C ILE A 293 26.02 -13.75 33.81
N ILE A 294 25.29 -14.06 34.88
CA ILE A 294 24.17 -13.24 35.32
C ILE A 294 24.83 -11.95 35.80
N ASP A 295 24.97 -10.99 34.90
CA ASP A 295 25.39 -9.66 35.27
C ASP A 295 24.13 -8.91 35.69
N VAL A 296 23.95 -8.83 37.01
CA VAL A 296 22.98 -7.94 37.64
C VAL A 296 23.59 -6.54 37.58
N SER A 297 23.24 -5.79 36.54
CA SER A 297 23.08 -4.35 36.65
C SER A 297 21.63 -4.02 36.31
N ASP A 298 20.91 -3.63 37.35
CA ASP A 298 19.53 -3.18 37.36
C ASP A 298 19.41 -1.82 36.65
N THR A 299 19.53 -1.83 35.32
CA THR A 299 18.97 -0.79 34.46
C THR A 299 17.81 -1.44 33.71
N MET A 300 16.61 -0.89 33.87
CA MET A 300 15.39 -1.30 33.16
C MET A 300 15.76 -1.67 31.71
N THR A 301 15.73 -2.96 31.38
CA THR A 301 16.11 -3.41 30.04
C THR A 301 14.95 -3.08 29.13
N THR A 302 14.96 -1.86 28.57
CA THR A 302 13.90 -1.37 27.70
C THR A 302 13.74 -2.33 26.53
N HIS A 303 12.54 -2.88 26.34
CA HIS A 303 12.28 -3.80 25.26
C HIS A 303 12.29 -3.01 23.94
N PRO A 304 12.93 -3.48 22.84
CA PRO A 304 12.86 -2.76 21.57
C PRO A 304 11.44 -2.40 21.15
N ILE A 305 10.45 -3.29 21.39
CA ILE A 305 9.03 -3.03 21.07
C ILE A 305 8.44 -1.81 21.78
N ASP A 306 9.07 -1.32 22.84
CA ASP A 306 8.66 -0.09 23.54
C ASP A 306 8.83 1.16 22.68
N GLU A 307 9.52 1.08 21.54
CA GLU A 307 9.56 2.16 20.55
C GLU A 307 8.18 2.57 20.05
N ILE A 308 7.17 1.69 20.09
CA ILE A 308 5.77 2.04 19.79
C ILE A 308 5.30 3.20 20.69
N LEU A 309 5.75 3.25 21.95
CA LEU A 309 5.43 4.36 22.86
C LEU A 309 6.02 5.69 22.39
N PHE A 310 7.17 5.67 21.70
CA PHE A 310 7.76 6.88 21.12
C PHE A 310 6.89 7.44 20.01
N TRP A 311 6.39 6.57 19.14
CA TRP A 311 5.42 6.92 18.09
C TRP A 311 4.14 7.49 18.69
N HIS A 312 3.56 6.78 19.66
CA HIS A 312 2.33 7.22 20.33
C HIS A 312 2.51 8.59 20.99
N ASN A 313 3.62 8.82 21.67
CA ASN A 313 3.89 10.10 22.32
C ASN A 313 4.10 11.24 21.31
N ALA A 314 4.81 10.98 20.21
CA ALA A 314 5.00 11.97 19.15
C ALA A 314 3.67 12.32 18.46
N ILE A 315 2.84 11.32 18.13
CA ILE A 315 1.50 11.52 17.55
C ILE A 315 0.59 12.28 18.52
N LYS A 316 0.51 11.86 19.80
CA LYS A 316 -0.26 12.57 20.83
C LYS A 316 0.17 14.04 20.93
N LYS A 317 1.47 14.32 20.91
CA LYS A 317 2.00 15.69 21.00
C LYS A 317 1.56 16.51 19.79
N GLU A 318 1.71 15.99 18.58
CA GLU A 318 1.33 16.64 17.33
C GLU A 318 -0.17 16.98 17.30
N LEU A 319 -1.03 16.02 17.66
CA LEU A 319 -2.48 16.21 17.71
C LEU A 319 -2.91 17.21 18.79
N ASN A 320 -2.24 17.23 19.95
CA ASN A 320 -2.47 18.24 20.98
C ASN A 320 -2.13 19.65 20.46
N GLU A 321 -1.05 19.79 19.70
CA GLU A 321 -0.65 21.08 19.11
C GLU A 321 -1.65 21.54 18.04
N ILE A 322 -2.17 20.61 17.21
CA ILE A 322 -3.24 20.88 16.24
C ILE A 322 -4.52 21.34 16.97
N ALA A 323 -4.94 20.63 18.02
CA ALA A 323 -6.10 21.00 18.82
C ALA A 323 -5.92 22.35 19.54
N ALA A 324 -4.70 22.67 20.01
CA ALA A 324 -4.41 23.99 20.56
C ALA A 324 -4.49 25.09 19.49
N GLN A 325 -4.04 24.80 18.27
CA GLN A 325 -4.10 25.72 17.15
C GLN A 325 -5.55 25.97 16.71
N THR A 326 -6.41 24.96 16.61
CA THR A 326 -7.83 25.13 16.27
C THR A 326 -8.59 25.96 17.31
N ARG A 327 -8.32 25.75 18.61
CA ARG A 327 -8.84 26.62 19.68
C ARG A 327 -8.38 28.06 19.54
N LYS A 328 -7.12 28.29 19.17
CA LYS A 328 -6.59 29.64 18.93
C LYS A 328 -7.33 30.30 17.77
N ILE A 329 -7.52 29.58 16.66
CA ILE A 329 -8.27 30.06 15.48
C ILE A 329 -9.71 30.41 15.89
N GLN A 330 -10.38 29.56 16.68
CA GLN A 330 -11.73 29.81 17.19
C GLN A 330 -11.81 31.10 18.02
N LEU A 331 -10.79 31.41 18.82
CA LEU A 331 -10.76 32.61 19.65
C LEU A 331 -10.39 33.88 18.88
N SER A 332 -9.44 33.80 17.94
CA SER A 332 -8.93 34.96 17.22
C SER A 332 -9.71 35.28 15.94
N GLY A 333 -10.43 34.31 15.38
CA GLY A 333 -11.02 34.39 14.04
C GLY A 333 -9.98 34.52 12.92
N ASP A 334 -8.70 34.28 13.21
CA ASP A 334 -7.60 34.43 12.26
C ASP A 334 -7.17 33.05 11.77
N PHE A 335 -7.44 32.79 10.49
CA PHE A 335 -7.03 31.58 9.79
C PHE A 335 -6.16 31.87 8.57
N THR A 336 -5.26 32.85 8.69
CA THR A 336 -4.37 33.29 7.60
C THR A 336 -3.41 32.22 7.07
N ASN A 337 -3.09 31.18 7.84
CA ASN A 337 -2.16 30.11 7.43
C ASN A 337 -2.84 28.75 7.25
N LEU A 338 -3.98 28.73 6.55
CA LEU A 338 -4.74 27.52 6.29
C LEU A 338 -3.96 26.46 5.49
N SER A 339 -3.15 26.86 4.50
CA SER A 339 -2.35 25.90 3.70
C SER A 339 -1.39 25.09 4.57
N ALA A 340 -0.59 25.77 5.40
CA ALA A 340 0.37 25.06 6.26
C ALA A 340 -0.36 24.23 7.34
N PHE A 341 -1.51 24.69 7.84
CA PHE A 341 -2.33 23.89 8.74
C PHE A 341 -2.84 22.62 8.06
N ASN A 342 -3.34 22.72 6.83
CA ASN A 342 -3.83 21.59 6.05
C ASN A 342 -2.71 20.60 5.72
N GLU A 343 -1.53 21.07 5.31
CA GLU A 343 -0.34 20.23 5.08
C GLU A 343 0.11 19.48 6.34
N ARG A 344 0.04 20.14 7.50
CA ARG A 344 0.36 19.56 8.80
C ARG A 344 -0.67 18.49 9.20
N LEU A 345 -1.96 18.78 9.01
CA LEU A 345 -3.04 17.82 9.26
C LEU A 345 -2.93 16.59 8.36
N GLN A 346 -2.69 16.79 7.06
CA GLN A 346 -2.49 15.71 6.10
C GLN A 346 -1.30 14.83 6.49
N PHE A 347 -0.20 15.45 6.91
CA PHE A 347 0.98 14.73 7.36
C PHE A 347 0.68 13.83 8.57
N ILE A 348 0.06 14.36 9.63
CA ILE A 348 -0.22 13.54 10.82
C ILE A 348 -1.30 12.48 10.54
N ALA A 349 -2.26 12.75 9.65
CA ALA A 349 -3.23 11.76 9.20
C ALA A 349 -2.53 10.58 8.52
N GLU A 350 -1.61 10.84 7.59
CA GLU A 350 -0.80 9.81 6.93
C GLU A 350 0.03 9.00 7.93
N VAL A 351 0.64 9.66 8.91
CA VAL A 351 1.39 8.97 9.98
C VAL A 351 0.48 8.01 10.75
N CYS A 352 -0.71 8.45 11.16
CA CYS A 352 -1.66 7.61 11.90
C CYS A 352 -2.14 6.44 11.03
N ILE A 353 -2.56 6.70 9.78
CA ILE A 353 -3.04 5.66 8.86
C ILE A 353 -1.98 4.58 8.64
N PHE A 354 -0.73 4.96 8.36
CA PHE A 354 0.33 3.97 8.12
C PHE A 354 0.80 3.28 9.40
N HIS A 355 0.69 3.93 10.56
CA HIS A 355 0.93 3.31 11.87
C HIS A 355 -0.12 2.21 12.13
N SER A 356 -1.41 2.52 11.98
CA SER A 356 -2.52 1.56 12.08
C SER A 356 -2.41 0.40 11.07
N ILE A 357 -2.01 0.69 9.83
CA ILE A 357 -1.75 -0.35 8.82
C ILE A 357 -0.62 -1.29 9.27
N ALA A 358 0.44 -0.74 9.87
CA ALA A 358 1.54 -1.54 10.37
C ALA A 358 1.13 -2.40 11.56
N GLU A 359 0.29 -1.87 12.45
CA GLU A 359 -0.28 -2.62 13.56
C GLU A 359 -1.13 -3.80 13.08
N ASP A 360 -2.07 -3.54 12.18
CA ASP A 360 -2.98 -4.54 11.63
C ASP A 360 -2.26 -5.62 10.80
N LYS A 361 -1.20 -5.26 10.06
CA LYS A 361 -0.54 -6.18 9.12
C LYS A 361 0.74 -6.82 9.67
N VAL A 362 1.34 -6.25 10.71
CA VAL A 362 2.64 -6.70 11.24
C VAL A 362 2.53 -7.05 12.72
N ILE A 363 2.10 -6.12 13.57
CA ILE A 363 2.17 -6.29 15.02
C ILE A 363 1.10 -7.26 15.53
N PHE A 364 -0.19 -6.99 15.28
CA PHE A 364 -1.28 -7.81 15.82
C PHE A 364 -1.27 -9.25 15.30
N PRO A 365 -1.02 -9.51 14.00
CA PRO A 365 -0.90 -10.88 13.51
C PRO A 365 0.24 -11.65 14.18
N ALA A 366 1.34 -10.96 14.56
CA ALA A 366 2.45 -11.62 15.23
C ALA A 366 2.12 -12.00 16.69
N VAL A 367 1.30 -11.21 17.39
CA VAL A 367 1.00 -11.38 18.83
C VAL A 367 0.02 -12.55 19.09
N ASP A 368 -0.60 -13.13 18.05
CA ASP A 368 -1.50 -14.30 18.09
C ASP A 368 -2.67 -14.18 19.10
N GLY A 369 -3.06 -12.95 19.42
CA GLY A 369 -3.95 -12.65 20.55
C GLY A 369 -5.43 -12.52 20.23
N LYS A 370 -5.86 -12.77 18.98
CA LYS A 370 -7.22 -12.43 18.49
C LYS A 370 -7.61 -10.96 18.76
N PHE A 371 -6.65 -10.04 18.72
CA PHE A 371 -6.93 -8.61 18.76
C PHE A 371 -7.31 -8.13 17.36
N SER A 372 -8.26 -7.20 17.31
CA SER A 372 -8.67 -6.55 16.08
C SER A 372 -9.11 -5.12 16.42
N PHE A 373 -8.26 -4.16 16.09
CA PHE A 373 -8.57 -2.73 16.19
C PHE A 373 -8.98 -2.14 14.84
N SER A 374 -9.14 -2.98 13.80
CA SER A 374 -9.51 -2.58 12.44
C SER A 374 -10.75 -1.66 12.34
N LYS A 375 -11.70 -1.77 13.28
CA LYS A 375 -12.86 -0.87 13.33
C LYS A 375 -12.48 0.51 13.89
N GLU A 376 -11.64 0.55 14.92
CA GLU A 376 -11.12 1.79 15.50
C GLU A 376 -10.25 2.51 14.46
N HIS A 377 -9.37 1.79 13.75
CA HIS A 377 -8.58 2.34 12.65
C HIS A 377 -9.43 2.91 11.51
N ALA A 378 -10.51 2.21 11.12
CA ALA A 378 -11.42 2.71 10.10
C ALA A 378 -12.20 3.95 10.55
N GLU A 379 -12.54 4.04 11.84
CA GLU A 379 -13.16 5.22 12.45
C GLU A 379 -12.18 6.40 12.46
N GLU A 380 -10.93 6.19 12.88
CA GLU A 380 -9.87 7.21 12.87
C GLU A 380 -9.62 7.75 11.45
N GLU A 381 -9.50 6.88 10.45
CA GLU A 381 -9.36 7.28 9.05
C GLU A 381 -10.58 8.08 8.55
N SER A 382 -11.80 7.68 8.92
CA SER A 382 -13.02 8.44 8.59
C SER A 382 -12.99 9.84 9.21
N GLN A 383 -12.61 9.95 10.49
CA GLN A 383 -12.55 11.24 11.19
C GLN A 383 -11.55 12.20 10.54
N PHE A 384 -10.36 11.73 10.13
CA PHE A 384 -9.41 12.56 9.39
C PHE A 384 -9.96 13.01 8.03
N ASN A 385 -10.66 12.14 7.31
CA ASN A 385 -11.28 12.47 6.03
C ASN A 385 -12.42 13.49 6.18
N GLU A 386 -13.25 13.36 7.22
CA GLU A 386 -14.30 14.32 7.56
C GLU A 386 -13.70 15.68 7.90
N PHE A 387 -12.61 15.71 8.68
CA PHE A 387 -11.90 16.94 9.00
C PHE A 387 -11.38 17.64 7.74
N ARG A 388 -10.71 16.89 6.85
CA ARG A 388 -10.21 17.43 5.57
C ARG A 388 -11.35 17.97 4.71
N SER A 389 -12.44 17.23 4.58
CA SER A 389 -13.62 17.63 3.80
C SER A 389 -14.24 18.92 4.34
N LEU A 390 -14.26 19.11 5.66
CA LEU A 390 -14.71 20.34 6.31
C LEU A 390 -13.84 21.55 5.91
N ILE A 391 -12.52 21.38 5.87
CA ILE A 391 -11.58 22.42 5.42
C ILE A 391 -11.83 22.77 3.94
N GLU A 392 -11.95 21.76 3.07
CA GLU A 392 -12.15 21.93 1.63
C GLU A 392 -13.48 22.62 1.29
N SER A 393 -14.57 22.23 1.96
CA SER A 393 -15.90 22.85 1.78
C SER A 393 -15.84 24.36 1.97
N ILE A 394 -15.10 24.83 2.96
CA ILE A 394 -15.07 26.25 3.33
C ILE A 394 -14.10 27.05 2.47
N GLN A 395 -13.04 26.42 1.97
CA GLN A 395 -12.23 27.00 0.90
C GLN A 395 -13.08 27.26 -0.36
N SER A 396 -14.08 26.41 -0.63
CA SER A 396 -14.93 26.51 -1.82
C SER A 396 -16.10 27.49 -1.69
N GLU A 397 -16.70 27.62 -0.49
CA GLU A 397 -17.94 28.38 -0.31
C GLU A 397 -17.77 29.91 -0.19
N GLY A 398 -16.56 30.40 0.13
CA GLY A 398 -16.31 31.82 0.32
C GLY A 398 -16.98 32.36 1.60
N ALA A 399 -16.18 32.75 2.58
CA ALA A 399 -16.67 32.92 3.94
C ALA A 399 -17.64 34.10 4.14
N THR A 400 -18.79 33.85 4.78
CA THR A 400 -19.65 34.89 5.38
C THR A 400 -19.44 34.91 6.89
N SER A 401 -19.50 36.08 7.52
CA SER A 401 -19.14 36.27 8.95
C SER A 401 -19.86 35.35 9.94
N SER A 402 -21.12 34.95 9.69
CA SER A 402 -21.86 34.02 10.55
C SER A 402 -21.44 32.55 10.35
N SER A 403 -21.07 32.18 9.13
CA SER A 403 -20.57 30.83 8.81
C SER A 403 -19.17 30.56 9.36
N GLU A 404 -18.34 31.59 9.54
CA GLU A 404 -16.97 31.46 10.06
C GLU A 404 -16.92 31.05 11.53
N THR A 405 -17.81 31.60 12.36
CA THR A 405 -17.82 31.29 13.80
C THR A 405 -18.27 29.84 14.05
N GLU A 406 -19.30 29.40 13.32
CA GLU A 406 -19.76 28.01 13.35
C GLU A 406 -18.67 27.07 12.84
N PHE A 407 -18.00 27.42 11.75
CA PHE A 407 -16.87 26.67 11.24
C PHE A 407 -15.77 26.47 12.26
N TYR A 408 -15.24 27.55 12.87
CA TYR A 408 -14.13 27.40 13.80
C TYR A 408 -14.52 26.59 15.04
N SER A 409 -15.79 26.65 15.46
CA SER A 409 -16.32 25.79 16.49
C SER A 409 -16.32 24.32 16.06
N THR A 410 -16.80 24.02 14.85
CA THR A 410 -16.82 22.66 14.30
C THR A 410 -15.40 22.11 14.11
N LEU A 411 -14.48 22.92 13.58
CA LEU A 411 -13.06 22.60 13.41
C LEU A 411 -12.40 22.23 14.75
N CYS A 412 -12.65 23.03 15.78
CA CYS A 412 -12.18 22.78 17.14
C CYS A 412 -12.74 21.46 17.70
N SER A 413 -14.06 21.24 17.56
CA SER A 413 -14.71 20.02 18.05
C SER A 413 -14.20 18.74 17.35
N HIS A 414 -13.92 18.80 16.05
CA HIS A 414 -13.34 17.68 15.30
C HIS A 414 -11.91 17.37 15.75
N ALA A 415 -11.07 18.39 15.96
CA ALA A 415 -9.72 18.20 16.47
C ALA A 415 -9.72 17.55 17.86
N ASP A 416 -10.61 17.98 18.73
CA ASP A 416 -10.75 17.42 20.08
C ASP A 416 -11.26 15.97 20.03
N HIS A 417 -12.19 15.67 19.11
CA HIS A 417 -12.71 14.32 18.93
C HIS A 417 -11.67 13.32 18.40
N ILE A 418 -10.88 13.72 17.40
CA ILE A 418 -9.76 12.90 16.87
C ILE A 418 -8.75 12.63 17.98
N LEU A 419 -8.35 13.69 18.70
CA LEU A 419 -7.40 13.58 19.80
C LEU A 419 -7.87 12.59 20.87
N GLU A 420 -9.14 12.69 21.29
CA GLU A 420 -9.72 11.79 22.30
C GLU A 420 -9.78 10.34 21.81
N THR A 421 -10.21 10.14 20.56
CA THR A 421 -10.34 8.81 19.94
C THR A 421 -8.98 8.11 19.88
N ILE A 422 -7.97 8.77 19.30
CA ILE A 422 -6.61 8.24 19.16
C ILE A 422 -5.96 8.01 20.54
N GLN A 423 -6.14 8.91 21.51
CA GLN A 423 -5.60 8.70 22.85
C GLN A 423 -6.20 7.47 23.54
N ARG A 424 -7.50 7.26 23.39
CA ARG A 424 -8.20 6.09 23.94
C ARG A 424 -7.73 4.82 23.26
N HIS A 425 -7.61 4.84 21.93
CA HIS A 425 -7.13 3.72 21.14
C HIS A 425 -5.69 3.34 21.53
N PHE A 426 -4.75 4.29 21.53
CA PHE A 426 -3.37 4.05 21.99
C PHE A 426 -3.30 3.49 23.41
N HIS A 427 -4.13 3.99 24.34
CA HIS A 427 -4.16 3.42 25.68
C HIS A 427 -4.58 1.94 25.67
N ASN A 428 -5.59 1.58 24.87
CA ASN A 428 -6.05 0.21 24.74
C ASN A 428 -4.96 -0.71 24.19
N GLU A 429 -4.24 -0.28 23.16
CA GLU A 429 -3.13 -1.03 22.55
C GLU A 429 -1.95 -1.18 23.52
N GLU A 430 -1.56 -0.09 24.17
CA GLU A 430 -0.44 -0.06 25.11
C GLU A 430 -0.66 -1.03 26.28
N VAL A 431 -1.91 -1.18 26.73
CA VAL A 431 -2.28 -2.08 27.84
C VAL A 431 -2.48 -3.52 27.37
N GLN A 432 -3.06 -3.74 26.18
CA GLN A 432 -3.45 -5.08 25.73
C GLN A 432 -2.37 -5.79 24.92
N VAL A 433 -1.64 -5.06 24.07
CA VAL A 433 -0.75 -5.62 23.04
C VAL A 433 0.71 -5.61 23.50
N LEU A 434 1.22 -4.47 23.97
CA LEU A 434 2.64 -4.33 24.33
C LEU A 434 3.11 -5.35 25.38
N PRO A 435 2.37 -5.64 26.47
CA PRO A 435 2.81 -6.63 27.46
C PRO A 435 2.97 -8.03 26.86
N LEU A 436 2.10 -8.39 25.91
CA LEU A 436 2.18 -9.67 25.21
C LEU A 436 3.37 -9.70 24.26
N ALA A 437 3.59 -8.63 23.49
CA ALA A 437 4.75 -8.52 22.61
C ALA A 437 6.08 -8.60 23.37
N ARG A 438 6.18 -7.92 24.52
CA ARG A 438 7.34 -7.99 25.45
C ARG A 438 7.59 -9.42 25.93
N LYS A 439 6.52 -10.14 26.27
CA LYS A 439 6.58 -11.50 26.82
C LYS A 439 6.87 -12.56 25.76
N HIS A 440 6.32 -12.42 24.56
CA HIS A 440 6.33 -13.48 23.54
C HIS A 440 7.49 -13.38 22.57
N PHE A 441 8.06 -12.19 22.36
CA PHE A 441 9.10 -12.00 21.36
C PHE A 441 10.48 -11.77 21.97
N SER A 442 11.48 -12.42 21.38
CA SER A 442 12.88 -12.06 21.60
C SER A 442 13.16 -10.63 21.13
N PHE A 443 14.19 -9.98 21.68
CA PHE A 443 14.59 -8.63 21.24
C PHE A 443 14.87 -8.56 19.73
N LYS A 444 15.46 -9.62 19.16
CA LYS A 444 15.66 -9.70 17.71
C LYS A 444 14.32 -9.64 16.97
N ARG A 445 13.36 -10.46 17.38
CA ARG A 445 12.04 -10.50 16.76
C ARG A 445 11.29 -9.17 16.92
N GLN A 446 11.43 -8.50 18.06
CA GLN A 446 10.84 -7.17 18.28
C GLN A 446 11.39 -6.14 17.28
N ARG A 447 12.72 -6.11 17.07
CA ARG A 447 13.34 -5.22 16.06
C ARG A 447 12.88 -5.53 14.64
N GLU A 448 12.80 -6.82 14.29
CA GLU A 448 12.28 -7.25 12.98
C GLU A 448 10.84 -6.74 12.75
N LEU A 449 9.97 -6.84 13.76
CA LEU A 449 8.60 -6.35 13.69
C LEU A 449 8.54 -4.83 13.50
N LEU A 450 9.32 -4.07 14.27
CA LEU A 450 9.38 -2.60 14.14
C LEU A 450 9.91 -2.16 12.77
N TYR A 451 10.94 -2.83 12.27
CA TYR A 451 11.46 -2.57 10.92
C TYR A 451 10.43 -2.89 9.84
N GLN A 452 9.72 -4.01 9.97
CA GLN A 452 8.62 -4.37 9.07
C GLN A 452 7.50 -3.34 9.11
N SER A 453 7.15 -2.83 10.30
CA SER A 453 6.18 -1.76 10.49
C SER A 453 6.59 -0.48 9.76
N LEU A 454 7.84 -0.03 9.92
CA LEU A 454 8.36 1.12 9.19
C LEU A 454 8.31 0.90 7.67
N CYS A 455 8.59 -0.31 7.20
CA CYS A 455 8.53 -0.66 5.78
C CYS A 455 7.10 -0.72 5.20
N MET A 456 6.05 -0.60 6.03
CA MET A 456 4.68 -0.42 5.54
C MET A 456 4.44 1.00 5.02
N MET A 457 5.28 1.96 5.39
CA MET A 457 5.22 3.34 4.91
C MET A 457 5.84 3.47 3.51
N PRO A 458 5.32 4.37 2.66
CA PRO A 458 5.95 4.76 1.41
C PRO A 458 7.23 5.56 1.67
N LEU A 459 8.20 5.48 0.76
CA LEU A 459 9.50 6.14 0.92
C LEU A 459 9.39 7.65 1.16
N LYS A 460 8.48 8.32 0.44
CA LYS A 460 8.23 9.76 0.62
C LYS A 460 7.75 10.13 2.02
N LEU A 461 7.02 9.22 2.69
CA LEU A 461 6.54 9.44 4.05
C LEU A 461 7.69 9.18 5.03
N ILE A 462 8.45 8.11 4.83
CA ILE A 462 9.63 7.80 5.66
C ILE A 462 10.63 8.97 5.67
N GLU A 463 10.86 9.61 4.52
CA GLU A 463 11.73 10.79 4.38
C GLU A 463 11.32 11.93 5.32
N ARG A 464 10.01 12.13 5.54
CA ARG A 464 9.46 13.18 6.41
C ARG A 464 9.32 12.73 7.86
N VAL A 465 8.93 11.48 8.07
CA VAL A 465 8.59 10.92 9.37
C VAL A 465 9.81 10.66 10.23
N LEU A 466 10.92 10.18 9.66
CA LEU A 466 12.12 9.90 10.48
C LEU A 466 12.70 11.17 11.12
N PRO A 467 12.87 12.30 10.40
CA PRO A 467 13.27 13.56 11.04
C PRO A 467 12.25 14.06 12.06
N TRP A 468 10.95 14.02 11.74
CA TRP A 468 9.88 14.45 12.64
C TRP A 468 9.86 13.65 13.95
N LEU A 469 9.88 12.32 13.87
CA LEU A 469 9.91 11.45 15.03
C LEU A 469 11.16 11.73 15.86
N THR A 470 12.34 11.73 15.23
CA THR A 470 13.61 11.96 15.92
C THR A 470 13.64 13.32 16.63
N SER A 471 13.04 14.36 16.05
CA SER A 471 12.92 15.68 16.69
C SER A 471 12.01 15.70 17.92
N SER A 472 11.15 14.69 18.08
CA SER A 472 10.25 14.52 19.22
C SER A 472 10.87 13.69 20.35
N LEU A 473 12.02 13.05 20.10
CA LEU A 473 12.71 12.19 21.06
C LEU A 473 13.79 12.95 21.83
N THR A 474 14.12 12.47 23.02
CA THR A 474 15.36 12.82 23.70
C THR A 474 16.58 12.22 22.97
N GLU A 475 17.78 12.73 23.25
CA GLU A 475 19.01 12.24 22.62
C GLU A 475 19.25 10.74 22.89
N ASP A 476 18.97 10.28 24.11
CA ASP A 476 19.09 8.87 24.50
C ASP A 476 18.07 7.98 23.77
N GLU A 477 16.82 8.43 23.65
CA GLU A 477 15.77 7.72 22.91
C GLU A 477 16.08 7.64 21.41
N ALA A 478 16.55 8.74 20.81
CA ALA A 478 16.96 8.78 19.41
C ALA A 478 18.15 7.84 19.13
N GLN A 479 19.15 7.81 20.03
CA GLN A 479 20.30 6.92 19.92
C GLN A 479 19.90 5.44 20.07
N MET A 480 18.92 5.15 20.94
CA MET A 480 18.37 3.80 21.10
C MET A 480 17.57 3.38 19.86
N PHE A 481 16.69 4.24 19.35
CA PHE A 481 15.93 4.02 18.12
C PHE A 481 16.85 3.72 16.93
N LEU A 482 17.87 4.55 16.73
CA LEU A 482 18.87 4.34 15.67
C LEU A 482 19.60 3.00 15.84
N LYS A 483 20.00 2.64 17.06
CA LYS A 483 20.68 1.37 17.35
C LYS A 483 19.77 0.17 17.04
N ASN A 484 18.49 0.23 17.38
CA ASN A 484 17.56 -0.84 17.09
C ASN A 484 17.30 -0.98 15.59
N MET A 485 17.18 0.13 14.84
CA MET A 485 17.11 0.10 13.38
C MET A 485 18.36 -0.54 12.74
N GLN A 486 19.56 -0.25 13.25
CA GLN A 486 20.81 -0.83 12.73
C GLN A 486 20.95 -2.33 13.02
N LEU A 487 20.28 -2.83 14.05
CA LEU A 487 20.33 -4.22 14.49
C LEU A 487 19.17 -5.08 13.95
N ALA A 488 18.15 -4.47 13.36
CA ALA A 488 17.07 -5.13 12.65
C ALA A 488 17.57 -5.67 11.30
#